data_AF-A0A952R6Y9-F1
#
_entry.id   AF-A0A952R6Y9-F1
#
_cell.length_a   1.000
_cell.length_b   1.000
_cell.length_c   1.000
_cell.angle_alpha   90.00
_cell.angle_beta   90.00
_cell.angle_gamma   90.00
#
_symmetry.space_group_name_H-M   'P 1'
#
loop_
_entity.id
_entity.type
_entity.pdbx_description
1 polymer ?
#
loop_
_entity_poly.entity_id
_entity_poly.type
_entity_poly.pdbx_seq_one_letter_code
_entity_poly.pdbx_strand_id
1 'polypeptide(L)'
;MNIEQARVEIRQRSLLEVVDLAFRYVVDLGGRLYLKLWLVYCLPWVVALYACARLLELSWWWLWLIAVCVGQAVQAVFTVAAGRLMFQRTTSVREVTSQLGSRLGALLGALLLSRVLLLLSSLVLIITPFVWARFAFLPEAVLLEGASSTKSLGRAGRIVQHDLGFTLGLGLWLTVLTACVMVASEVLGQALVRDVLQLGEPLGSYRDGGSVFLLLGYTASWVMSGTLRFLAYINVRTRWDGWDVQVRFMALRAQLKEAR
;
A
#
# COMPACT_ATOMS: atom_id res chain seq x y z
N MET A 1 -1.34 -15.61 -39.42
CA MET A 1 -1.06 -15.81 -37.98
C MET A 1 -2.37 -16.17 -37.32
N ASN A 2 -2.52 -17.40 -36.81
CA ASN A 2 -3.81 -17.90 -36.33
C ASN A 2 -4.06 -17.37 -34.90
N ILE A 3 -4.68 -16.19 -34.81
CA ILE A 3 -5.01 -15.53 -33.53
C ILE A 3 -5.86 -16.45 -32.64
N GLU A 4 -6.58 -17.40 -33.24
CA GLU A 4 -7.39 -18.41 -32.56
C GLU A 4 -6.60 -19.37 -31.65
N GLN A 5 -5.28 -19.49 -31.84
CA GLN A 5 -4.42 -20.36 -31.02
C GLN A 5 -3.63 -19.58 -29.94
N ALA A 6 -3.72 -18.25 -29.93
CA ALA A 6 -3.05 -17.44 -28.92
C ALA A 6 -3.84 -17.50 -27.59
N ARG A 7 -3.64 -18.57 -26.82
CA ARG A 7 -4.07 -18.63 -25.42
C ARG A 7 -3.15 -17.77 -24.58
N VAL A 8 -3.61 -16.57 -24.22
CA VAL A 8 -2.96 -15.78 -23.17
C VAL A 8 -3.28 -16.45 -21.84
N GLU A 9 -2.43 -17.38 -21.40
CA GLU A 9 -2.55 -17.97 -20.08
C GLU A 9 -2.12 -16.95 -19.02
N ILE A 10 -3.11 -16.32 -18.39
CA ILE A 10 -2.87 -15.42 -17.26
C ILE A 10 -2.60 -16.30 -16.04
N ARG A 11 -1.32 -16.52 -15.73
CA ARG A 11 -0.90 -17.21 -14.50
C ARG A 11 -1.38 -16.42 -13.27
N GLN A 12 -2.17 -17.08 -12.42
CA GLN A 12 -2.53 -16.54 -11.11
C GLN A 12 -1.31 -16.59 -10.20
N ARG A 13 -0.91 -15.44 -9.65
CA ARG A 13 0.17 -15.40 -8.66
C ARG A 13 -0.39 -15.60 -7.27
N SER A 14 0.27 -16.47 -6.49
CA SER A 14 -0.04 -16.63 -5.07
C SER A 14 0.37 -15.38 -4.29
N LEU A 15 -0.18 -15.21 -3.08
CA LEU A 15 0.17 -14.06 -2.25
C LEU A 15 1.67 -14.02 -1.89
N LEU A 16 2.27 -15.18 -1.65
CA LEU A 16 3.71 -15.28 -1.38
C LEU A 16 4.56 -14.85 -2.58
N GLU A 17 4.15 -15.21 -3.79
CA GLU A 17 4.81 -14.75 -5.01
C GLU A 17 4.70 -13.23 -5.18
N VAL A 18 3.56 -12.64 -4.80
CA VAL A 18 3.38 -11.18 -4.83
C VAL A 18 4.25 -10.50 -3.77
N VAL A 19 4.41 -11.11 -2.59
CA VAL A 19 5.33 -10.63 -1.54
C VAL A 19 6.79 -10.70 -2.00
N ASP A 20 7.25 -11.84 -2.51
CA ASP A 20 8.61 -11.99 -3.06
C ASP A 20 8.88 -10.97 -4.17
N LEU A 21 7.91 -10.81 -5.08
CA LEU A 21 8.01 -9.81 -6.15
C LEU A 21 8.07 -8.39 -5.59
N ALA A 22 7.31 -8.06 -4.53
CA ALA A 22 7.36 -6.74 -3.90
C ALA A 22 8.73 -6.45 -3.29
N PHE A 23 9.37 -7.44 -2.65
CA PHE A 23 10.73 -7.32 -2.15
C PHE A 23 11.73 -7.03 -3.26
N ARG A 24 11.73 -7.85 -4.32
CA ARG A 24 12.60 -7.62 -5.49
C ARG A 24 12.32 -6.28 -6.15
N TYR A 25 11.05 -5.90 -6.26
CA TYR A 25 10.65 -4.62 -6.85
C TYR A 25 11.20 -3.42 -6.06
N VAL A 26 11.08 -3.45 -4.73
CA VAL A 26 11.59 -2.38 -3.86
C VAL A 26 13.11 -2.26 -3.99
N VAL A 27 13.84 -3.37 -4.01
CA VAL A 27 15.31 -3.40 -4.03
C VAL A 27 15.85 -3.07 -5.42
N ASP A 28 15.39 -3.77 -6.46
CA ASP A 28 15.98 -3.72 -7.80
C ASP A 28 15.47 -2.55 -8.64
N LEU A 29 14.15 -2.28 -8.60
CA LEU A 29 13.50 -1.25 -9.42
C LEU A 29 13.35 0.07 -8.65
N GLY A 30 12.91 0.00 -7.39
CA GLY A 30 12.68 1.16 -6.54
C GLY A 30 13.98 1.85 -6.11
N GLY A 31 14.90 1.08 -5.52
CA GLY A 31 16.27 1.46 -5.16
C GLY A 31 16.42 2.91 -4.72
N ARG A 32 17.18 3.69 -5.52
CA ARG A 32 17.48 5.10 -5.23
C ARG A 32 16.25 6.01 -5.24
N LEU A 33 15.25 5.75 -6.10
CA LEU A 33 14.05 6.59 -6.14
C LEU A 33 13.26 6.45 -4.85
N TYR A 34 13.07 5.22 -4.37
CA TYR A 34 12.34 4.95 -3.13
C TYR A 34 13.04 5.55 -1.92
N LEU A 35 14.38 5.48 -1.85
CA LEU A 35 15.14 6.15 -0.82
C LEU A 35 14.93 7.68 -0.85
N LYS A 36 15.00 8.31 -2.03
CA LYS A 36 14.73 9.75 -2.17
C LYS A 36 13.31 10.12 -1.75
N LEU A 37 12.32 9.34 -2.17
CA LEU A 37 10.93 9.56 -1.76
C LEU A 37 10.74 9.38 -0.26
N TRP A 38 11.38 8.38 0.35
CA TRP A 38 11.34 8.16 1.79
C TRP A 38 11.99 9.33 2.55
N LEU A 39 13.14 9.83 2.08
CA LEU A 39 13.79 11.00 2.70
C LEU A 39 12.93 12.26 2.59
N VAL A 40 12.21 12.46 1.49
CA VAL A 40 11.38 13.64 1.26
C VAL A 40 10.04 13.54 1.99
N TYR A 41 9.42 12.36 2.00
CA TYR A 41 8.05 12.19 2.49
C TYR A 41 7.93 11.50 3.83
N CYS A 42 8.85 10.61 4.22
CA CYS A 42 8.77 9.89 5.49
C CYS A 42 9.57 10.56 6.59
N LEU A 43 10.82 10.95 6.30
CA LEU A 43 11.73 11.51 7.30
C LEU A 43 11.17 12.78 7.98
N PRO A 44 10.56 13.75 7.27
CA PRO A 44 9.98 14.92 7.93
C PRO A 44 8.86 14.56 8.91
N TRP A 45 8.07 13.51 8.62
CA TRP A 45 7.04 13.04 9.54
C TRP A 45 7.63 12.35 10.77
N VAL A 46 8.72 11.60 10.62
CA VAL A 46 9.44 11.04 11.79
C VAL A 46 9.93 12.16 12.70
N VAL A 47 10.57 13.18 12.13
CA VAL A 47 11.06 14.34 12.88
C VAL A 47 9.91 15.09 13.53
N ALA A 48 8.82 15.35 12.79
CA ALA A 48 7.65 16.06 13.33
C ALA A 48 6.96 15.29 14.45
N LEU A 49 6.75 13.97 14.30
CA LEU A 49 6.13 13.14 15.33
C LEU A 49 6.99 13.06 16.59
N TYR A 50 8.31 12.90 16.43
CA TYR A 50 9.23 12.89 17.56
C TYR A 50 9.31 14.27 18.23
N ALA A 51 9.34 15.36 17.47
CA ALA A 51 9.30 16.71 18.01
C ALA A 51 7.99 16.96 18.79
N CYS A 52 6.85 16.53 18.26
CA CYS A 52 5.56 16.57 18.96
C CYS A 52 5.58 15.76 20.27
N ALA A 53 6.24 14.60 20.29
CA ALA A 53 6.42 13.81 21.52
C ALA A 53 7.20 14.58 22.59
N ARG A 54 8.24 15.31 22.20
CA ARG A 54 9.17 15.97 23.14
C ARG A 54 8.73 17.40 23.52
N LEU A 55 8.13 18.13 22.60
CA LEU A 55 7.78 19.54 22.80
C LEU A 55 6.35 19.73 23.31
N LEU A 56 5.42 18.86 22.91
CA LEU A 56 4.01 18.94 23.31
C LEU A 56 3.65 17.89 24.36
N GLU A 57 4.61 17.05 24.77
CA GLU A 57 4.43 15.94 25.72
C GLU A 57 3.23 15.05 25.36
N LEU A 58 2.94 14.92 24.06
CA LEU A 58 1.81 14.12 23.59
C LEU A 58 2.05 12.65 23.93
N SER A 59 1.01 12.00 24.44
CA SER A 59 1.09 10.56 24.69
C SER A 59 1.33 9.79 23.40
N TRP A 60 2.13 8.72 23.49
CA TRP A 60 2.47 7.88 22.35
C TRP A 60 1.26 7.33 21.61
N TRP A 61 0.15 7.10 22.31
CA TRP A 61 -1.10 6.66 21.69
C TRP A 61 -1.60 7.64 20.61
N TRP A 62 -1.62 8.93 20.91
CA TRP A 62 -2.01 9.96 19.94
C TRP A 62 -1.03 10.07 18.80
N LEU A 63 0.27 9.95 19.08
CA LEU A 63 1.32 9.96 18.05
C LEU A 63 1.17 8.78 17.09
N TRP A 64 0.90 7.57 17.60
CA TRP A 64 0.64 6.41 16.77
C TRP A 64 -0.63 6.57 15.93
N LEU A 65 -1.70 7.16 16.50
CA LEU A 65 -2.91 7.46 15.73
C LEU A 65 -2.62 8.42 14.57
N ILE A 66 -1.86 9.49 14.82
CA ILE A 66 -1.44 10.45 13.79
C ILE A 66 -0.54 9.73 12.76
N ALA A 67 0.43 8.94 13.21
CA ALA A 67 1.34 8.19 12.34
C ALA A 67 0.58 7.24 11.42
N VAL A 68 -0.44 6.53 11.92
CA VAL A 68 -1.28 5.63 11.12
C VAL A 68 -2.08 6.40 10.07
N CYS A 69 -2.67 7.54 10.44
CA CYS A 69 -3.41 8.39 9.50
C CYS A 69 -2.51 8.94 8.40
N VAL A 70 -1.35 9.50 8.77
CA VAL A 70 -0.36 10.04 7.83
C VAL A 70 0.20 8.93 6.95
N GLY A 71 0.53 7.78 7.53
CA GLY A 71 1.16 6.66 6.83
C GLY A 71 0.33 6.15 5.67
N GLN A 72 -0.99 6.13 5.81
CA GLN A 72 -1.88 5.76 4.71
C GLN A 72 -1.86 6.75 3.55
N ALA A 73 -1.76 8.06 3.84
CA ALA A 73 -1.63 9.08 2.82
C ALA A 73 -0.26 9.03 2.14
N VAL A 74 0.81 8.77 2.91
CA VAL A 74 2.18 8.66 2.38
C VAL A 74 2.39 7.38 1.57
N GLN A 75 1.74 6.27 1.93
CA GLN A 75 1.75 5.03 1.13
C GLN A 75 1.35 5.27 -0.33
N ALA A 76 0.42 6.20 -0.56
CA ALA A 76 -0.01 6.59 -1.91
C ALA A 76 1.12 7.16 -2.78
N VAL A 77 2.13 7.82 -2.18
CA VAL A 77 3.35 8.27 -2.89
C VAL A 77 4.06 7.07 -3.52
N PHE A 78 4.25 6.00 -2.74
CA PHE A 78 4.93 4.78 -3.17
C PHE A 78 4.08 3.98 -4.17
N THR A 79 2.76 3.98 -4.03
CA THR A 79 1.84 3.40 -5.03
C THR A 79 1.96 4.10 -6.38
N VAL A 80 2.00 5.45 -6.42
CA VAL A 80 2.19 6.20 -7.67
C VAL A 80 3.57 5.93 -8.27
N ALA A 81 4.61 5.90 -7.43
CA ALA A 81 5.97 5.61 -7.86
C ALA A 81 6.08 4.20 -8.48
N ALA A 82 5.51 3.17 -7.83
CA ALA A 82 5.45 1.82 -8.35
C ALA A 82 4.67 1.75 -9.68
N GLY A 83 3.54 2.46 -9.75
CA GLY A 83 2.76 2.57 -10.99
C GLY A 83 3.58 3.10 -12.16
N ARG A 84 4.42 4.12 -11.93
CA ARG A 84 5.29 4.69 -12.98
C ARG A 84 6.47 3.78 -13.33
N LEU A 85 7.17 3.26 -12.33
CA LEU A 85 8.32 2.37 -12.52
C LEU A 85 7.95 1.09 -13.27
N MET A 86 6.68 0.66 -13.22
CA MET A 86 6.18 -0.46 -14.02
C MET A 86 6.21 -0.20 -15.53
N PHE A 87 6.03 1.06 -15.96
CA PHE A 87 5.99 1.43 -17.38
C PHE A 87 7.23 2.19 -17.86
N GLN A 88 8.01 2.75 -16.94
CA GLN A 88 9.16 3.59 -17.24
C GLN A 88 10.37 3.13 -16.44
N ARG A 89 11.54 3.03 -17.08
CA ARG A 89 12.79 2.61 -16.41
C ARG A 89 13.28 3.62 -15.36
N THR A 90 12.96 4.89 -15.54
CA THR A 90 13.38 5.97 -14.66
C THR A 90 12.21 6.92 -14.42
N THR A 91 12.03 7.34 -13.17
CA THR A 91 11.02 8.31 -12.79
C THR A 91 11.62 9.29 -11.81
N SER A 92 11.28 10.57 -11.96
CA SER A 92 11.73 11.63 -11.06
C SER A 92 10.76 11.81 -9.88
N VAL A 93 11.28 12.31 -8.75
CA VAL A 93 10.45 12.65 -7.58
C VAL A 93 9.37 13.66 -7.97
N ARG A 94 9.71 14.68 -8.78
CA ARG A 94 8.79 15.73 -9.24
C ARG A 94 7.59 15.18 -10.02
N GLU A 95 7.79 14.15 -10.84
CA GLU A 95 6.68 13.53 -11.58
C GLU A 95 5.72 12.79 -10.66
N VAL A 96 6.26 12.08 -9.65
CA VAL A 96 5.46 11.41 -8.62
C VAL A 96 4.68 12.45 -7.81
N THR A 97 5.33 13.53 -7.37
CA THR A 97 4.69 14.59 -6.57
C THR A 97 3.60 15.32 -7.37
N SER A 98 3.86 15.64 -8.63
CA SER A 98 2.90 16.30 -9.51
C SER A 98 1.67 15.45 -9.77
N GLN A 99 1.85 14.15 -10.02
CA GLN A 99 0.73 13.24 -10.22
C GLN A 99 -0.09 13.07 -8.93
N LEU A 100 0.57 12.89 -7.79
CA LEU A 100 -0.12 12.83 -6.50
C LEU A 100 -0.90 14.11 -6.20
N GLY A 101 -0.29 15.29 -6.42
CA GLY A 101 -0.91 16.59 -6.21
C GLY A 101 -2.20 16.76 -7.03
N SER A 102 -2.18 16.34 -8.30
CA SER A 102 -3.36 16.41 -9.18
C SER A 102 -4.54 15.54 -8.70
N ARG A 103 -4.29 14.54 -7.84
CA ARG A 103 -5.29 13.58 -7.33
C ARG A 103 -5.50 13.65 -5.82
N LEU A 104 -4.82 14.57 -5.13
CA LEU A 104 -4.80 14.63 -3.68
C LEU A 104 -6.20 14.80 -3.09
N GLY A 105 -7.02 15.69 -3.67
CA GLY A 105 -8.40 15.92 -3.20
C GLY A 105 -9.27 14.66 -3.28
N ALA A 106 -9.22 13.94 -4.40
CA ALA A 106 -9.97 12.70 -4.59
C ALA A 106 -9.49 11.58 -3.65
N LEU A 107 -8.17 11.50 -3.44
CA LEU A 107 -7.54 10.56 -2.51
C LEU A 107 -7.95 10.85 -1.07
N LEU A 108 -7.85 12.11 -0.62
CA LEU A 108 -8.22 12.51 0.75
C LEU A 108 -9.70 12.24 1.03
N GLY A 109 -10.59 12.58 0.08
CA GLY A 109 -12.01 12.26 0.22
C GLY A 109 -12.28 10.75 0.31
N ALA A 110 -11.58 9.95 -0.49
CA ALA A 110 -11.68 8.49 -0.44
C ALA A 110 -11.14 7.91 0.88
N LEU A 111 -9.99 8.41 1.35
CA LEU A 111 -9.40 8.00 2.62
C LEU A 111 -10.33 8.36 3.78
N LEU A 112 -10.81 9.60 3.86
CA LEU A 112 -11.73 10.04 4.91
C LEU A 112 -12.99 9.17 4.97
N LEU A 113 -13.64 8.95 3.83
CA LEU A 113 -14.82 8.07 3.75
C LEU A 113 -14.51 6.65 4.23
N SER A 114 -13.40 6.07 3.76
CA SER A 114 -12.99 4.72 4.18
C SER A 114 -12.71 4.63 5.69
N ARG A 115 -12.16 5.69 6.30
CA ARG A 115 -11.89 5.72 7.74
C ARG A 115 -13.16 5.85 8.57
N VAL A 116 -14.11 6.69 8.15
CA VAL A 116 -15.42 6.79 8.82
C VAL A 116 -16.12 5.44 8.80
N LEU A 117 -16.13 4.75 7.66
CA LEU A 117 -16.76 3.43 7.55
C LEU A 117 -16.02 2.36 8.36
N LEU A 118 -14.69 2.39 8.39
CA LEU A 118 -13.91 1.48 9.23
C LEU A 118 -14.16 1.74 10.72
N LEU A 119 -14.22 3.00 11.13
CA LEU A 119 -14.53 3.39 12.51
C LEU A 119 -15.93 2.90 12.90
N LEU A 120 -16.95 3.12 12.05
CA LEU A 120 -18.29 2.58 12.28
C LEU A 120 -18.30 1.04 12.34
N SER A 121 -17.52 0.38 11.48
CA SER A 121 -17.43 -1.09 11.48
C SER A 121 -16.72 -1.64 12.72
N SER A 122 -15.85 -0.86 13.35
CA SER A 122 -15.12 -1.27 14.56
C SER A 122 -16.02 -1.47 15.79
N LEU A 123 -17.26 -0.94 15.75
CA LEU A 123 -18.30 -1.27 16.72
C LEU A 123 -18.67 -2.77 16.70
N VAL A 124 -18.43 -3.45 15.57
CA VAL A 124 -18.60 -4.90 15.40
C VAL A 124 -17.28 -5.48 14.87
N LEU A 125 -16.38 -5.84 15.80
CA LEU A 125 -15.00 -6.27 15.48
C LEU A 125 -14.92 -7.33 14.37
N ILE A 126 -15.86 -8.29 14.34
CA ILE A 126 -15.92 -9.35 13.32
C ILE A 126 -16.13 -8.80 11.91
N ILE A 127 -16.86 -7.70 11.74
CA ILE A 127 -17.18 -7.10 10.44
C ILE A 127 -16.01 -6.26 9.90
N THR A 128 -15.19 -5.70 10.78
CA THR A 128 -14.07 -4.80 10.44
C THR A 128 -13.13 -5.34 9.36
N PRO A 129 -12.60 -6.59 9.42
CA PRO A 129 -11.71 -7.11 8.38
C PRO A 129 -12.38 -7.20 7.00
N PHE A 130 -13.68 -7.48 6.93
CA PHE A 130 -14.43 -7.53 5.67
C PHE A 130 -14.63 -6.14 5.07
N VAL A 131 -14.91 -5.15 5.92
CA VAL A 131 -15.02 -3.74 5.52
C VAL A 131 -13.67 -3.21 5.05
N TRP A 132 -12.58 -3.56 5.76
CA TRP A 132 -11.22 -3.25 5.33
C TRP A 132 -10.91 -3.86 3.97
N ALA A 133 -11.22 -5.15 3.77
CA ALA A 133 -10.98 -5.82 2.52
C ALA A 133 -11.66 -5.09 1.35
N ARG A 134 -12.91 -4.66 1.53
CA ARG A 134 -13.67 -3.89 0.51
C ARG A 134 -12.97 -2.59 0.09
N PHE A 135 -12.19 -1.98 0.98
CA PHE A 135 -11.45 -0.74 0.72
C PHE A 135 -9.95 -0.94 0.50
N ALA A 136 -9.47 -2.20 0.48
CA ALA A 136 -8.06 -2.51 0.40
C ALA A 136 -7.40 -1.90 -0.83
N PHE A 137 -8.10 -1.80 -1.97
CA PHE A 137 -7.58 -1.27 -3.23
C PHE A 137 -8.12 0.12 -3.63
N LEU A 138 -8.75 0.83 -2.69
CA LEU A 138 -9.38 2.12 -2.96
C LEU A 138 -8.35 3.20 -3.39
N PRO A 139 -7.21 3.40 -2.70
CA PRO A 139 -6.15 4.32 -3.13
C PRO A 139 -5.63 4.04 -4.54
N GLU A 140 -5.38 2.77 -4.88
CA GLU A 140 -4.87 2.33 -6.17
C GLU A 140 -5.87 2.66 -7.28
N ALA A 141 -7.16 2.37 -7.06
CA ALA A 141 -8.23 2.70 -8.01
C ALA A 141 -8.34 4.22 -8.23
N VAL A 142 -8.26 5.04 -7.18
CA VAL A 142 -8.33 6.50 -7.30
C VAL A 142 -7.10 7.06 -8.04
N LEU A 143 -5.91 6.60 -7.67
CA LEU A 143 -4.65 7.16 -8.18
C LEU A 143 -4.31 6.70 -9.60
N LEU A 144 -4.59 5.44 -9.94
CA LEU A 144 -4.18 4.83 -11.20
C LEU A 144 -5.27 4.87 -12.26
N GLU A 145 -6.55 4.74 -11.88
CA GLU A 145 -7.66 4.83 -12.85
C GLU A 145 -8.16 6.26 -13.05
N GLY A 146 -7.79 7.19 -12.17
CA GLY A 146 -8.26 8.57 -12.23
C GLY A 146 -9.77 8.73 -12.01
N ALA A 147 -10.43 7.70 -11.47
CA ALA A 147 -11.85 7.69 -11.20
C ALA A 147 -12.22 8.55 -9.96
N SER A 148 -13.41 9.15 -10.00
CA SER A 148 -13.98 9.89 -8.86
C SER A 148 -14.19 8.98 -7.64
N SER A 149 -14.02 9.52 -6.43
CA SER A 149 -14.00 8.75 -5.16
C SER A 149 -15.19 7.78 -4.98
N THR A 150 -16.40 8.15 -5.41
CA THR A 150 -17.60 7.30 -5.30
C THR A 150 -17.61 6.14 -6.30
N LYS A 151 -17.26 6.40 -7.56
CA LYS A 151 -17.15 5.35 -8.61
C LYS A 151 -16.05 4.34 -8.27
N SER A 152 -14.94 4.82 -7.71
CA SER A 152 -13.83 3.97 -7.26
C SER A 152 -14.25 3.03 -6.12
N LEU A 153 -15.17 3.45 -5.26
CA LEU A 153 -15.68 2.65 -4.14
C LEU A 153 -16.45 1.40 -4.60
N GLY A 154 -17.39 1.59 -5.53
CA GLY A 154 -18.17 0.48 -6.09
C GLY A 154 -17.31 -0.48 -6.91
N ARG A 155 -16.23 0.01 -7.53
CA ARG A 155 -15.28 -0.81 -8.27
C ARG A 155 -14.35 -1.60 -7.35
N ALA A 156 -13.73 -0.95 -6.36
CA ALA A 156 -12.88 -1.63 -5.38
C ALA A 156 -13.63 -2.76 -4.66
N GLY A 157 -14.90 -2.54 -4.30
CA GLY A 157 -15.72 -3.58 -3.69
C GLY A 157 -15.98 -4.79 -4.60
N ARG A 158 -16.24 -4.58 -5.90
CA ARG A 158 -16.46 -5.68 -6.86
C ARG A 158 -15.19 -6.50 -7.09
N ILE A 159 -14.04 -5.84 -7.14
CA ILE A 159 -12.73 -6.50 -7.29
C ILE A 159 -12.49 -7.50 -6.14
N VAL A 160 -12.85 -7.11 -4.91
CA VAL A 160 -12.60 -7.90 -3.70
C VAL A 160 -13.59 -9.07 -3.56
N GLN A 161 -14.82 -8.94 -4.04
CA GLN A 161 -15.85 -9.98 -3.93
C GLN A 161 -15.45 -11.31 -4.59
N HIS A 162 -14.61 -11.27 -5.62
CA HIS A 162 -14.14 -12.48 -6.30
C HIS A 162 -12.95 -13.15 -5.61
N ASP A 163 -12.22 -12.44 -4.74
CA ASP A 163 -11.02 -12.97 -4.08
C ASP A 163 -10.83 -12.39 -2.67
N LEU A 164 -11.85 -12.58 -1.84
CA LEU A 164 -11.86 -12.11 -0.46
C LEU A 164 -10.73 -12.77 0.36
N GLY A 165 -10.48 -14.07 0.15
CA GLY A 165 -9.43 -14.82 0.83
C GLY A 165 -8.04 -14.24 0.56
N PHE A 166 -7.71 -13.97 -0.71
CA PHE A 166 -6.45 -13.31 -1.06
C PHE A 166 -6.34 -11.91 -0.44
N THR A 167 -7.41 -11.12 -0.46
CA THR A 167 -7.42 -9.76 0.08
C THR A 167 -7.25 -9.73 1.60
N LEU A 168 -7.94 -10.61 2.34
CA LEU A 168 -7.76 -10.77 3.79
C LEU A 168 -6.34 -11.24 4.12
N GLY A 169 -5.82 -12.20 3.35
CA GLY A 169 -4.43 -12.64 3.46
C GLY A 169 -3.45 -11.49 3.25
N LEU A 170 -3.69 -10.62 2.27
CA LEU A 170 -2.88 -9.42 2.03
C LEU A 170 -2.90 -8.49 3.25
N GLY A 171 -4.06 -8.27 3.87
CA GLY A 171 -4.18 -7.46 5.09
C GLY A 171 -3.37 -8.01 6.26
N LEU A 172 -3.42 -9.33 6.46
CA LEU A 172 -2.59 -10.02 7.45
C LEU A 172 -1.10 -9.83 7.15
N TRP A 173 -0.68 -10.04 5.90
CA TRP A 173 0.71 -9.88 5.49
C TRP A 173 1.23 -8.46 5.66
N LEU A 174 0.44 -7.43 5.31
CA LEU A 174 0.80 -6.03 5.54
C LEU A 174 1.02 -5.72 7.02
N THR A 175 0.20 -6.32 7.89
CA THR A 175 0.28 -6.16 9.35
C THR A 175 1.54 -6.84 9.89
N VAL A 176 1.76 -8.11 9.53
CA VAL A 176 2.94 -8.89 9.95
C VAL A 176 4.22 -8.22 9.48
N LEU A 177 4.29 -7.84 8.20
CA LEU A 177 5.45 -7.16 7.62
C LEU A 177 5.74 -5.85 8.36
N THR A 178 4.72 -5.04 8.63
CA THR A 178 4.90 -3.79 9.38
C THR A 178 5.44 -4.04 10.78
N ALA A 179 4.86 -5.00 11.50
CA ALA A 179 5.35 -5.38 12.83
C ALA A 179 6.80 -5.88 12.79
N CYS A 180 7.15 -6.74 11.83
CA CYS A 180 8.52 -7.25 11.67
C CYS A 180 9.52 -6.12 11.40
N VAL A 181 9.20 -5.17 10.51
CA VAL A 181 10.09 -4.04 10.22
C VAL A 181 10.23 -3.10 11.42
N MET A 182 9.13 -2.85 12.15
CA MET A 182 9.18 -2.06 13.38
C MET A 182 10.07 -2.71 14.44
N VAL A 183 9.87 -4.00 14.71
CA VAL A 183 10.67 -4.75 15.70
C VAL A 183 12.13 -4.83 15.28
N ALA A 184 12.41 -5.13 14.01
CA ALA A 184 13.78 -5.17 13.51
C ALA A 184 14.48 -3.81 13.64
N SER A 185 13.78 -2.72 13.31
CA SER A 185 14.31 -1.37 13.45
C SER A 185 14.60 -0.99 14.91
N GLU A 186 13.71 -1.34 15.84
CA GLU A 186 13.93 -1.12 17.27
C GLU A 186 15.14 -1.92 17.77
N VAL A 187 15.19 -3.23 17.50
CA VAL A 187 16.28 -4.10 17.98
C VAL A 187 17.63 -3.66 17.41
N LEU A 188 17.71 -3.42 16.10
CA LEU A 188 18.96 -3.00 15.45
C LEU A 188 19.37 -1.58 15.85
N GLY A 189 18.41 -0.66 15.94
CA GLY A 189 18.66 0.73 16.33
C GLY A 189 19.17 0.85 17.76
N GLN A 190 18.51 0.16 18.69
CA GLN A 190 18.94 0.12 20.09
C GLN A 190 20.29 -0.58 20.23
N ALA A 191 20.51 -1.73 19.59
CA ALA A 191 21.81 -2.41 19.63
C ALA A 191 22.95 -1.51 19.11
N LEU A 192 22.71 -0.77 18.02
CA LEU A 192 23.69 0.17 17.49
C LEU A 192 23.99 1.30 18.48
N VAL A 193 22.97 1.95 19.03
CA VAL A 193 23.18 3.12 19.90
C VAL A 193 23.66 2.74 21.29
N ARG A 194 23.13 1.67 21.86
CA ARG A 194 23.45 1.21 23.20
C ARG A 194 24.75 0.41 23.24
N ASP A 195 24.90 -0.57 22.36
CA ASP A 195 26.00 -1.53 22.47
C ASP A 195 27.24 -1.07 21.69
N VAL A 196 27.05 -0.48 20.51
CA VAL A 196 28.16 0.00 19.67
C VAL A 196 28.59 1.41 20.06
N LEU A 197 27.64 2.35 20.18
CA LEU A 197 27.96 3.75 20.49
C LEU A 197 27.99 4.06 21.99
N GLN A 198 27.50 3.16 22.85
CA GLN A 198 27.48 3.32 24.31
C GLN A 198 26.78 4.60 24.81
N LEU A 199 25.81 5.11 24.04
CA LEU A 199 25.08 6.34 24.37
C LEU A 199 23.88 6.10 25.31
N GLY A 200 23.61 4.85 25.70
CA GLY A 200 22.43 4.46 26.46
C GLY A 200 21.17 4.45 25.59
N GLU A 201 20.07 5.05 26.07
CA GLU A 201 18.77 5.10 25.38
C GLU A 201 18.33 6.56 25.06
N PRO A 202 19.14 7.35 24.33
CA PRO A 202 18.87 8.78 24.14
C PRO A 202 17.63 9.07 23.28
N LEU A 203 17.18 8.09 22.49
CA LEU A 203 16.06 8.22 21.54
C LEU A 203 14.76 7.54 22.02
N GLY A 204 14.68 7.27 23.32
CA GLY A 204 13.56 6.59 23.96
C GLY A 204 13.60 5.07 23.78
N SER A 205 12.63 4.40 24.40
CA SER A 205 12.52 2.94 24.41
C SER A 205 11.09 2.52 24.11
N TYR A 206 10.90 1.36 23.46
CA TYR A 206 9.56 0.79 23.27
C TYR A 206 8.76 0.65 24.57
N ARG A 207 9.44 0.58 25.73
CA ARG A 207 8.81 0.49 27.06
C ARG A 207 8.01 1.74 27.42
N ASP A 208 8.39 2.90 26.89
CA ASP A 208 7.68 4.16 27.12
C ASP A 208 6.46 4.31 26.19
N GLY A 209 6.20 3.32 25.33
CA GLY A 209 5.13 3.34 24.32
C GLY A 209 5.61 3.69 22.91
N GLY A 210 6.86 4.15 22.75
CA GLY A 210 7.45 4.40 21.45
C GLY A 210 8.90 4.90 21.51
N SER A 211 9.56 4.83 20.36
CA SER A 211 10.95 5.26 20.17
C SER A 211 11.10 5.83 18.75
N VAL A 212 12.20 6.56 18.51
CA VAL A 212 12.52 7.02 17.15
C VAL A 212 12.73 5.84 16.21
N PHE A 213 13.32 4.74 16.68
CA PHE A 213 13.58 3.57 15.83
C PHE A 213 12.29 2.83 15.45
N LEU A 214 11.29 2.79 16.33
CA LEU A 214 9.97 2.27 15.99
C LEU A 214 9.28 3.14 14.93
N LEU A 215 9.37 4.46 15.04
CA LEU A 215 8.85 5.38 14.01
C LEU A 215 9.58 5.20 12.68
N LEU A 216 10.90 5.06 12.69
CA LEU A 216 11.70 4.78 11.49
C LEU A 216 11.28 3.45 10.85
N GLY A 217 11.13 2.38 11.63
CA GLY A 217 10.68 1.09 11.14
C GLY A 217 9.26 1.15 10.57
N TYR A 218 8.36 1.84 11.26
CA TYR A 218 6.99 2.03 10.79
C TYR A 218 6.94 2.80 9.46
N THR A 219 7.67 3.91 9.35
CA THR A 219 7.69 4.69 8.11
C THR A 219 8.44 4.00 6.97
N ALA A 220 9.45 3.18 7.26
CA ALA A 220 10.09 2.31 6.29
C ALA A 220 9.11 1.24 5.75
N SER A 221 8.23 0.70 6.61
CA SER A 221 7.23 -0.29 6.18
C SER A 221 6.23 0.28 5.17
N TRP A 222 6.02 1.60 5.12
CA TRP A 222 5.12 2.25 4.15
C TRP A 222 5.58 2.04 2.71
N VAL A 223 6.89 2.00 2.46
CA VAL A 223 7.49 1.76 1.13
C VAL A 223 7.07 0.39 0.61
N MET A 224 7.28 -0.63 1.45
CA MET A 224 6.93 -2.00 1.11
C MET A 224 5.42 -2.19 1.04
N SER A 225 4.66 -1.62 1.98
CA SER A 225 3.20 -1.74 2.03
C SER A 225 2.53 -1.13 0.80
N GLY A 226 2.96 0.06 0.37
CA GLY A 226 2.45 0.71 -0.84
C GLY A 226 2.77 -0.09 -2.11
N THR A 227 3.97 -0.67 -2.20
CA THR A 227 4.40 -1.50 -3.34
C THR A 227 3.68 -2.85 -3.36
N LEU A 228 3.56 -3.52 -2.22
CA LEU A 228 2.89 -4.81 -2.09
C LEU A 228 1.41 -4.69 -2.47
N ARG A 229 0.72 -3.66 -1.96
CA ARG A 229 -0.67 -3.38 -2.33
C ARG A 229 -0.83 -3.07 -3.82
N PHE A 230 0.09 -2.29 -4.38
CA PHE A 230 0.10 -1.99 -5.81
C PHE A 230 0.21 -3.26 -6.66
N LEU A 231 1.18 -4.13 -6.37
CA LEU A 231 1.37 -5.38 -7.11
C LEU A 231 0.19 -6.34 -6.92
N ALA A 232 -0.35 -6.42 -5.70
CA ALA A 232 -1.56 -7.18 -5.42
C ALA A 232 -2.77 -6.65 -6.23
N TYR A 233 -2.94 -5.33 -6.29
CA TYR A 233 -3.98 -4.69 -7.10
C TYR A 233 -3.83 -5.02 -8.58
N ILE A 234 -2.62 -4.91 -9.15
CA ILE A 234 -2.35 -5.29 -10.54
C ILE A 234 -2.62 -6.78 -10.78
N ASN A 235 -2.25 -7.66 -9.85
CA ASN A 235 -2.53 -9.10 -9.95
C ASN A 235 -4.04 -9.37 -10.04
N VAL A 236 -4.83 -8.79 -9.12
CA VAL A 236 -6.29 -8.99 -9.13
C VAL A 236 -6.92 -8.33 -10.36
N ARG A 237 -6.48 -7.13 -10.73
CA ARG A 237 -6.99 -6.41 -11.91
C ARG A 237 -6.71 -7.14 -13.21
N THR A 238 -5.50 -7.68 -13.39
CA THR A 238 -5.15 -8.42 -14.60
C THR A 238 -6.02 -9.67 -14.76
N ARG A 239 -6.36 -10.34 -13.66
CA ARG A 239 -7.29 -11.48 -13.68
C ARG A 239 -8.69 -11.05 -14.10
N TRP A 240 -9.17 -9.92 -13.58
CA TRP A 240 -10.50 -9.42 -13.87
C TRP A 240 -10.63 -8.92 -15.31
N ASP A 241 -9.70 -8.07 -15.76
CA ASP A 241 -9.68 -7.55 -17.13
C ASP A 241 -9.45 -8.69 -18.14
N GLY A 242 -8.63 -9.68 -17.79
CA GLY A 242 -8.43 -10.89 -18.60
C GLY A 242 -9.69 -11.74 -18.77
N TRP A 243 -10.47 -11.89 -17.70
CA TRP A 243 -11.77 -12.56 -17.74
C TRP A 243 -12.77 -11.82 -18.63
N ASP A 244 -12.86 -10.49 -18.50
CA ASP A 244 -13.76 -9.66 -19.31
C ASP A 244 -13.45 -9.78 -20.82
N VAL A 245 -12.16 -9.78 -21.19
CA VAL A 245 -11.73 -9.98 -22.58
C VAL A 245 -12.14 -11.38 -23.07
N GLN A 246 -11.93 -12.41 -22.26
CA GLN A 246 -12.30 -13.78 -22.62
C GLN A 246 -13.81 -13.93 -22.84
N VAL A 247 -14.64 -13.36 -21.96
CA VAL A 247 -16.11 -13.39 -22.09
C VAL A 247 -16.56 -12.66 -23.36
N ARG A 248 -15.96 -11.50 -23.68
CA ARG A 248 -16.27 -10.77 -24.92
C ARG A 248 -15.93 -11.57 -26.18
N PHE A 249 -14.79 -12.25 -26.21
CA PHE A 249 -14.45 -13.13 -27.34
C PHE A 249 -15.38 -14.33 -27.45
N MET A 250 -15.81 -14.92 -26.32
CA MET A 250 -16.81 -16.00 -26.33
C MET A 250 -18.16 -15.52 -26.88
N ALA A 251 -18.61 -14.33 -26.47
CA ALA A 251 -19.85 -13.72 -26.97
C ALA A 251 -19.77 -13.43 -28.48
N LEU A 252 -18.67 -12.85 -28.95
CA LEU A 252 -18.44 -12.59 -30.38
C LEU A 252 -18.44 -13.90 -31.19
N ARG A 253 -17.83 -14.96 -30.64
CA ARG A 253 -17.81 -16.29 -31.27
C ARG A 253 -19.21 -16.91 -31.35
N ALA A 254 -20.04 -16.73 -30.32
CA ALA A 254 -21.43 -17.21 -30.35
C ALA A 254 -22.23 -16.50 -31.45
N GLN A 255 -22.12 -15.17 -31.55
CA GLN A 255 -22.76 -14.38 -32.60
C GLN A 255 -22.31 -14.79 -34.00
N LEU A 256 -21.01 -15.04 -34.21
CA LEU A 256 -20.49 -15.50 -35.49
C LEU A 256 -20.94 -16.92 -35.87
N LYS A 257 -21.28 -17.77 -34.89
CA LYS A 257 -21.85 -19.09 -35.15
C LYS A 257 -23.33 -19.03 -35.53
N GLU A 258 -24.09 -18.11 -34.93
CA GLU A 258 -25.51 -17.92 -35.26
C GLU A 258 -25.72 -17.28 -36.63
N ALA A 259 -24.74 -16.52 -37.12
CA ALA A 259 -24.76 -15.90 -38.45
C ALA A 259 -24.35 -16.84 -39.61
N ARG A 260 -23.97 -18.09 -39.32
CA ARG A 260 -23.60 -19.11 -40.32
C ARG A 260 -24.64 -20.21 -40.37
#